data_AF-A0A7R9Y455-F1
#
_entry.id   AF-A0A7R9Y455-F1
#
_cell.length_a   1.000
_cell.length_b   1.000
_cell.length_c   1.000
_cell.angle_alpha   90.00
_cell.angle_beta   90.00
_cell.angle_gamma   90.00
#
_symmetry.space_group_name_H-M   'P 1'
#
loop_
_entity.id
_entity.type
_entity.pdbx_description
1 polymer ?
#
loop_
_entity_poly.entity_id
_entity_poly.type
_entity_poly.pdbx_seq_one_letter_code
_entity_poly.pdbx_strand_id
1 'polypeptide(L)'
;AAAVLALTFALGGACGGVAATAAGARRARERRAARRAREQRIAAQGSALSGITEQLRQINAQLRERDESGAAGGAEELAGPAATERVPEAVTSGASEGVRKDADGTGSDEDDRGPPEGKGRASSPLAKALRAGKLSLRTGEPEEALAAFERAAEMARSGGELRAQRSALRGSALALARMGTEGGDE
;
A
#
# COMPACT_ATOMS: atom_id res chain seq x y z
N ALA A 1 -44.49 59.45 -33.54
CA ALA A 1 -43.11 58.93 -33.60
C ALA A 1 -42.69 58.13 -32.35
N ALA A 2 -43.21 58.42 -31.15
CA ALA A 2 -42.81 57.73 -29.91
C ALA A 2 -43.32 56.27 -29.76
N ALA A 3 -44.35 55.85 -30.50
CA ALA A 3 -44.96 54.52 -30.35
C ALA A 3 -44.20 53.37 -31.04
N VAL A 4 -43.23 53.66 -31.90
CA VAL A 4 -42.50 52.63 -32.67
C VAL A 4 -41.23 52.15 -31.94
N LEU A 5 -40.73 52.92 -30.96
CA LEU A 5 -39.54 52.57 -30.18
C LEU A 5 -39.80 51.59 -29.02
N ALA A 6 -41.05 51.38 -28.62
CA ALA A 6 -41.39 50.47 -27.52
C ALA A 6 -41.52 48.99 -27.95
N LEU A 7 -41.70 48.71 -29.25
CA LEU A 7 -41.94 47.36 -29.74
C LEU A 7 -40.64 46.56 -30.00
N THR A 8 -39.49 47.22 -30.14
CA THR A 8 -38.20 46.56 -30.39
C THR A 8 -37.54 46.04 -29.11
N PHE A 9 -37.88 46.57 -27.93
CA PHE A 9 -37.34 46.06 -26.66
C PHE A 9 -38.02 44.78 -26.16
N ALA A 10 -39.28 44.53 -26.55
CA ALA A 10 -40.02 43.33 -26.11
C ALA A 10 -39.60 42.05 -26.85
N LEU A 11 -39.09 42.15 -28.09
CA LEU A 11 -38.62 41.00 -28.87
C LEU A 11 -37.12 40.67 -28.65
N GLY A 12 -36.33 41.60 -28.13
CA GLY A 12 -34.91 41.38 -27.84
C GLY A 12 -34.62 40.57 -26.56
N GLY A 13 -35.58 40.52 -25.62
CA GLY A 13 -35.38 39.89 -24.30
C GLY A 13 -35.61 38.37 -24.25
N ALA A 14 -36.34 37.79 -25.20
CA ALA A 14 -36.74 36.38 -25.14
C ALA A 14 -35.67 35.41 -25.67
N CYS A 15 -34.74 35.86 -26.51
CA CYS A 15 -33.71 34.99 -27.11
C CYS A 15 -32.45 34.80 -26.25
N GLY A 16 -32.24 35.63 -25.22
CA GLY A 16 -31.06 35.54 -24.34
C GLY A 16 -31.11 34.40 -23.31
N GLY A 17 -32.31 33.97 -22.90
CA GLY A 17 -32.49 32.95 -21.85
C GLY A 17 -32.13 31.53 -22.30
N VAL A 18 -32.34 31.20 -23.58
CA VAL A 18 -32.16 29.82 -24.08
C VAL A 18 -30.67 29.47 -24.24
N ALA A 19 -29.82 30.43 -24.61
CA ALA A 19 -28.38 30.21 -24.71
C ALA A 19 -27.72 29.90 -23.36
N ALA A 20 -28.20 30.52 -22.27
CA ALA A 20 -27.76 30.23 -20.91
C ALA A 20 -28.09 28.78 -20.48
N THR A 21 -29.20 28.22 -20.96
CA THR A 21 -29.59 26.84 -20.64
C THR A 21 -28.72 25.78 -21.33
N ALA A 22 -28.27 26.02 -22.57
CA ALA A 22 -27.44 25.07 -23.30
C ALA A 22 -26.02 24.95 -22.71
N ALA A 23 -25.41 26.07 -22.32
CA ALA A 23 -24.10 26.08 -21.66
C ALA A 23 -24.16 25.43 -20.26
N GLY A 24 -25.23 25.71 -19.50
CA GLY A 24 -25.47 25.06 -18.21
C GLY A 24 -25.64 23.55 -18.31
N ALA A 25 -26.37 23.07 -19.33
CA ALA A 25 -26.56 21.64 -19.56
C ALA A 25 -25.24 20.90 -19.92
N ARG A 26 -24.34 21.53 -20.67
CA ARG A 26 -23.00 20.96 -20.98
C ARG A 26 -22.15 20.82 -19.72
N ARG A 27 -22.01 21.90 -18.93
CA ARG A 27 -21.28 21.87 -17.66
C ARG A 27 -21.86 20.85 -16.68
N ALA A 28 -23.18 20.70 -16.62
CA ALA A 28 -23.84 19.68 -15.79
C ALA A 28 -23.53 18.25 -16.26
N ARG A 29 -23.47 18.00 -17.57
CA ARG A 29 -23.07 16.69 -18.12
C ARG A 29 -21.60 16.38 -17.85
N GLU A 30 -20.72 17.36 -18.01
CA GLU A 30 -19.29 17.24 -17.70
C GLU A 30 -19.07 16.91 -16.23
N ARG A 31 -19.73 17.60 -15.30
CA ARG A 31 -19.67 17.28 -13.86
C ARG A 31 -20.17 15.88 -13.54
N ARG A 32 -21.26 15.43 -14.19
CA ARG A 32 -21.76 14.05 -14.02
C ARG A 32 -20.80 13.01 -14.59
N ALA A 33 -20.17 13.30 -15.73
CA ALA A 33 -19.17 12.43 -16.32
C ALA A 33 -17.92 12.32 -15.43
N ALA A 34 -17.41 13.45 -14.95
CA ALA A 34 -16.28 13.51 -14.01
C ALA A 34 -16.60 12.74 -12.72
N ARG A 35 -17.80 12.92 -12.15
CA ARG A 35 -18.24 12.18 -10.97
C ARG A 35 -18.29 10.67 -11.20
N ARG A 36 -18.87 10.22 -12.33
CA ARG A 36 -18.90 8.79 -12.69
C ARG A 36 -17.51 8.22 -12.87
N ALA A 37 -16.61 8.96 -13.52
CA ALA A 37 -15.21 8.54 -13.67
C ALA A 37 -14.52 8.39 -12.31
N ARG A 38 -14.76 9.30 -11.37
CA ARG A 38 -14.25 9.20 -9.99
C ARG A 38 -14.84 7.99 -9.25
N GLU A 39 -16.15 7.78 -9.32
CA GLU A 39 -16.82 6.62 -8.71
C GLU A 39 -16.28 5.29 -9.26
N GLN A 40 -16.05 5.20 -10.58
CA GLN A 40 -15.45 4.03 -11.21
C GLN A 40 -14.01 3.78 -10.75
N ARG A 41 -13.20 4.85 -10.59
CA ARG A 41 -11.84 4.73 -10.05
C ARG A 41 -11.83 4.22 -8.61
N ILE A 42 -12.68 4.76 -7.75
CA ILE A 42 -12.80 4.31 -6.35
C ILE A 42 -13.21 2.84 -6.29
N ALA A 43 -14.19 2.44 -7.11
CA ALA A 43 -14.63 1.04 -7.19
C ALA A 43 -13.49 0.11 -7.66
N ALA A 44 -12.72 0.51 -8.67
CA ALA A 44 -11.57 -0.25 -9.16
C ALA A 44 -10.48 -0.40 -8.08
N GLN A 45 -10.18 0.68 -7.35
CA GLN A 45 -9.23 0.65 -6.23
C GLN A 45 -9.68 -0.28 -5.11
N GLY A 46 -10.97 -0.25 -4.75
CA GLY A 46 -11.54 -1.15 -3.74
C GLY A 46 -11.39 -2.63 -4.12
N SER A 47 -11.68 -2.97 -5.38
CA SER A 47 -11.47 -4.33 -5.89
C SER A 47 -9.99 -4.74 -5.86
N ALA A 48 -9.08 -3.85 -6.22
CA ALA A 48 -7.64 -4.13 -6.19
C ALA A 48 -7.13 -4.37 -4.76
N LEU A 49 -7.55 -3.56 -3.79
CA LEU A 49 -7.19 -3.72 -2.38
C LEU A 49 -7.70 -5.05 -1.80
N SER A 50 -8.91 -5.47 -2.17
CA SER A 50 -9.45 -6.78 -1.75
C SER A 50 -8.57 -7.93 -2.27
N GLY A 51 -8.17 -7.87 -3.54
CA GLY A 51 -7.27 -8.87 -4.14
C GLY A 51 -5.90 -8.94 -3.48
N ILE A 52 -5.28 -7.78 -3.20
CA ILE A 52 -4.00 -7.69 -2.48
C ILE A 52 -4.11 -8.28 -1.07
N THR A 53 -5.20 -7.98 -0.36
CA THR A 53 -5.43 -8.48 1.00
C THR A 53 -5.52 -10.00 1.04
N GLU A 54 -6.21 -10.60 0.08
CA GLU A 54 -6.30 -12.05 -0.03
C GLU A 54 -4.94 -12.69 -0.36
N GLN A 55 -4.17 -12.10 -1.28
CA GLN A 55 -2.81 -12.57 -1.57
C GLN A 55 -1.89 -12.48 -0.34
N LEU A 56 -1.99 -11.42 0.46
CA LEU A 56 -1.24 -11.29 1.70
C LEU A 56 -1.62 -12.37 2.73
N ARG A 57 -2.91 -12.71 2.83
CA ARG A 57 -3.38 -13.81 3.69
C ARG A 57 -2.77 -15.14 3.28
N GLN A 58 -2.77 -15.46 1.98
CA GLN A 58 -2.20 -16.69 1.44
C GLN A 58 -0.68 -16.77 1.67
N ILE A 59 0.06 -15.71 1.40
CA ILE A 59 1.52 -15.68 1.62
C ILE A 59 1.86 -15.85 3.10
N ASN A 60 1.10 -15.22 4.00
CA ASN A 60 1.33 -15.38 5.43
C ASN A 60 1.03 -16.81 5.92
N ALA A 61 0.02 -17.49 5.35
CA ALA A 61 -0.22 -18.90 5.63
C ALA A 61 0.96 -19.78 5.18
N GLN A 62 1.45 -19.58 3.95
CA GLN A 62 2.62 -20.30 3.44
C GLN A 62 3.90 -20.06 4.25
N LEU A 63 4.11 -18.83 4.73
CA LEU A 63 5.25 -18.53 5.60
C LEU A 63 5.14 -19.27 6.94
N ARG A 64 3.95 -19.35 7.55
CA ARG A 64 3.72 -20.12 8.78
C ARG A 64 3.96 -21.61 8.57
N GLU A 65 3.42 -22.18 7.50
CA GLU A 65 3.65 -23.59 7.15
C GLU A 65 5.16 -23.90 6.97
N ARG A 66 5.91 -22.98 6.34
CA ARG A 66 7.37 -23.12 6.21
C ARG A 66 8.10 -23.04 7.54
N ASP A 67 7.73 -22.08 8.39
CA ASP A 67 8.36 -21.90 9.70
C ASP A 67 8.06 -23.12 10.61
N GLU A 68 6.85 -23.67 10.56
CA GLU A 68 6.45 -24.90 11.28
C GLU A 68 7.16 -26.14 10.75
N SER A 69 7.24 -26.32 9.42
CA SER A 69 7.95 -27.46 8.81
C SER A 69 9.46 -27.42 9.04
N GLY A 70 10.06 -26.23 9.05
CA GLY A 70 11.48 -26.03 9.35
C GLY A 70 11.80 -26.30 10.82
N ALA A 71 10.91 -25.94 11.74
CA ALA A 71 11.08 -26.24 13.17
C ALA A 71 11.01 -27.75 13.46
N ALA A 72 10.14 -28.49 12.75
CA ALA A 72 9.99 -29.93 12.92
C ALA A 72 11.23 -30.72 12.43
N GLY A 73 11.86 -30.30 11.34
CA GLY A 73 13.04 -30.98 10.78
C GLY A 73 14.33 -30.80 11.58
N GLY A 74 14.44 -29.73 12.39
CA GLY A 74 15.64 -29.47 13.20
C GLY A 74 15.67 -30.16 14.57
N ALA A 75 14.54 -30.70 15.04
CA ALA A 75 14.44 -31.30 16.37
C ALA A 75 14.91 -32.76 16.43
N GLU A 76 14.86 -33.52 15.32
CA GLU A 76 15.25 -34.94 15.31
C GLU A 76 16.76 -35.20 15.16
N GLU A 77 17.56 -34.22 14.71
CA GLU A 77 19.01 -34.42 14.49
C GLU A 77 19.88 -34.18 15.73
N LEU A 78 19.29 -33.74 16.87
CA LEU A 78 20.01 -33.52 18.13
C LEU A 78 19.83 -34.62 19.17
N ALA A 79 19.11 -35.70 18.85
CA ALA A 79 19.11 -36.93 19.66
C ALA A 79 20.35 -37.80 19.35
N GLY A 80 21.55 -37.21 19.44
CA GLY A 80 22.78 -37.98 19.56
C GLY A 80 22.80 -38.69 20.93
N PRO A 81 23.34 -39.92 21.03
CA PRO A 81 23.34 -40.68 22.28
C PRO A 81 24.05 -39.90 23.38
N ALA A 82 23.32 -39.71 24.48
CA ALA A 82 23.70 -38.97 25.68
C ALA A 82 25.14 -39.25 26.13
N ALA A 83 26.03 -38.28 25.90
CA ALA A 83 27.24 -38.12 26.70
C ALA A 83 26.82 -37.41 28.00
N THR A 84 26.55 -38.21 29.03
CA THR A 84 26.44 -37.77 30.42
C THR A 84 27.75 -37.11 30.85
N GLU A 85 27.82 -35.79 30.86
CA GLU A 85 28.82 -35.06 31.62
C GLU A 85 28.15 -34.04 32.53
N ARG A 86 28.27 -34.32 33.83
CA ARG A 86 27.73 -33.51 34.93
C ARG A 86 28.45 -32.17 34.97
N VAL A 87 27.70 -31.07 34.93
CA VAL A 87 28.20 -29.74 35.30
C VAL A 87 27.44 -29.28 36.56
N PRO A 88 28.14 -28.76 37.59
CA PRO A 88 27.55 -28.45 38.88
C PRO A 88 26.81 -27.11 38.90
N GLU A 89 25.82 -27.05 39.78
CA GLU A 89 25.01 -25.90 40.15
C GLU A 89 25.83 -24.76 40.79
N ALA A 90 25.60 -23.53 40.33
CA ALA A 90 25.79 -22.29 41.08
C ALA A 90 24.76 -21.28 40.53
N VAL A 91 23.62 -21.04 41.20
CA VAL A 91 23.41 -19.95 42.20
C VAL A 91 23.95 -18.61 41.66
N THR A 92 23.13 -17.65 41.23
CA THR A 92 22.40 -16.64 42.05
C THR A 92 21.25 -16.04 41.20
N SER A 93 19.98 -15.95 41.65
CA SER A 93 19.38 -14.94 42.52
C SER A 93 19.80 -13.49 42.24
N GLY A 94 18.93 -12.69 41.59
CA GLY A 94 19.10 -11.23 41.55
C GLY A 94 18.07 -10.44 40.75
N ALA A 95 17.19 -9.75 41.48
CA ALA A 95 16.57 -8.46 41.15
C ALA A 95 15.53 -8.37 40.01
N SER A 96 14.28 -8.42 40.45
CA SER A 96 13.14 -7.67 39.92
C SER A 96 13.39 -6.16 39.97
N GLU A 97 13.21 -5.45 38.86
CA GLU A 97 12.90 -4.02 38.88
C GLU A 97 11.94 -3.66 37.74
N GLY A 98 10.78 -3.16 38.12
CA GLY A 98 9.69 -2.83 37.22
C GLY A 98 9.99 -1.54 36.46
N VAL A 99 9.86 -1.58 35.15
CA VAL A 99 9.81 -0.40 34.29
C VAL A 99 8.41 -0.33 33.68
N ARG A 100 7.55 0.48 34.30
CA ARG A 100 6.36 1.03 33.62
C ARG A 100 6.89 2.14 32.72
N LYS A 101 6.94 1.90 31.41
CA LYS A 101 7.24 2.93 30.41
C LYS A 101 5.98 3.17 29.59
N ASP A 102 5.65 4.44 29.51
CA ASP A 102 4.42 5.02 29.01
C ASP A 102 4.01 4.49 27.64
N ALA A 103 2.73 4.10 27.56
CA ALA A 103 2.05 3.72 26.34
C ALA A 103 1.61 4.98 25.59
N ASP A 104 2.51 5.55 24.79
CA ASP A 104 2.19 6.46 23.68
C ASP A 104 3.27 6.38 22.58
N GLY A 105 3.78 5.17 22.36
CA GLY A 105 4.74 4.88 21.30
C GLY A 105 4.04 4.23 20.11
N THR A 106 3.62 5.01 19.13
CA THR A 106 3.48 4.55 17.74
C THR A 106 4.88 4.29 17.17
N GLY A 107 5.61 3.35 17.77
CA GLY A 107 6.87 2.84 17.29
C GLY A 107 6.61 1.65 16.37
N SER A 108 6.24 1.92 15.12
CA SER A 108 6.30 0.91 14.07
C SER A 108 7.74 0.77 13.57
N ASP A 109 8.67 0.51 14.50
CA ASP A 109 10.03 0.08 14.23
C ASP A 109 10.03 -1.45 14.03
N GLU A 110 9.17 -1.94 13.12
CA GLU A 110 9.24 -3.34 12.68
C GLU A 110 10.49 -3.49 11.82
N ASP A 111 11.59 -3.85 12.48
CA ASP A 111 12.65 -4.70 11.95
C ASP A 111 13.18 -4.29 10.56
N ASP A 112 13.62 -3.04 10.41
CA ASP A 112 14.62 -2.67 9.41
C ASP A 112 16.01 -3.15 9.89
N ARG A 113 16.12 -4.43 10.29
CA ARG A 113 17.40 -5.13 10.26
C ARG A 113 17.74 -5.26 8.79
N GLY A 114 18.31 -4.18 8.26
CA GLY A 114 18.84 -4.10 6.92
C GLY A 114 19.66 -5.37 6.65
N PRO A 115 19.53 -5.95 5.46
CA PRO A 115 20.27 -7.16 5.12
C PRO A 115 21.75 -6.94 5.45
N PRO A 116 22.44 -7.94 6.04
CA PRO A 116 23.84 -7.80 6.42
C PRO A 116 24.59 -7.23 5.22
N GLU A 117 25.25 -6.08 5.43
CA GLU A 117 26.00 -5.36 4.40
C GLU A 117 27.21 -6.18 3.94
N GLY A 118 26.94 -7.27 3.24
CA GLY A 118 27.92 -8.04 2.51
C GLY A 118 28.37 -7.23 1.32
N LYS A 119 29.52 -6.57 1.47
CA LYS A 119 30.25 -5.79 0.46
C LYS A 119 30.02 -6.36 -0.95
N GLY A 120 29.35 -5.60 -1.80
CA GLY A 120 29.49 -5.69 -3.26
C GLY A 120 28.56 -6.64 -4.04
N ARG A 121 27.52 -7.26 -3.45
CA ARG A 121 26.51 -7.92 -4.31
C ARG A 121 25.69 -6.85 -5.00
N ALA A 122 25.85 -6.73 -6.32
CA ALA A 122 24.98 -5.95 -7.19
C ALA A 122 23.54 -6.17 -6.72
N SER A 123 22.88 -5.09 -6.28
CA SER A 123 21.58 -5.24 -5.66
C SER A 123 20.65 -5.91 -6.64
N SER A 124 20.03 -7.02 -6.25
CA SER A 124 19.15 -7.79 -7.13
C SER A 124 18.11 -6.86 -7.79
N PRO A 125 17.69 -7.13 -9.04
CA PRO A 125 16.65 -6.35 -9.71
C PRO A 125 15.39 -6.18 -8.83
N LEU A 126 15.05 -7.22 -8.07
CA LEU A 126 14.00 -7.22 -7.05
C LEU A 126 14.24 -6.16 -5.96
N ALA A 127 15.42 -6.14 -5.34
CA ALA A 127 15.75 -5.16 -4.31
C ALA A 127 15.74 -3.72 -4.88
N LYS A 128 16.18 -3.55 -6.14
CA LYS A 128 16.13 -2.25 -6.82
C LYS A 128 14.69 -1.77 -7.02
N ALA A 129 13.78 -2.65 -7.46
CA ALA A 129 12.37 -2.32 -7.64
C ALA A 129 11.67 -1.99 -6.31
N LEU A 130 11.92 -2.76 -5.25
CA LEU A 130 11.39 -2.47 -3.91
C LEU A 130 11.86 -1.09 -3.39
N ARG A 131 13.14 -0.76 -3.59
CA ARG A 131 13.67 0.56 -3.19
C ARG A 131 13.09 1.69 -4.03
N ALA A 132 12.91 1.48 -5.34
CA ALA A 132 12.24 2.45 -6.21
C ALA A 132 10.81 2.72 -5.73
N GLY A 133 10.02 1.69 -5.42
CA GLY A 133 8.66 1.86 -4.91
C GLY A 133 8.61 2.62 -3.58
N LYS A 134 9.52 2.30 -2.64
CA LYS A 134 9.64 3.05 -1.38
C LYS A 134 10.04 4.51 -1.60
N LEU A 135 10.92 4.79 -2.56
CA LEU A 135 11.35 6.16 -2.89
C LEU A 135 10.20 6.96 -3.50
N SER A 136 9.49 6.40 -4.49
CA SER A 136 8.32 7.04 -5.11
C SER A 136 7.20 7.34 -4.10
N LEU A 137 6.99 6.47 -3.11
CA LEU A 137 6.10 6.82 -1.99
C LEU A 137 6.61 8.03 -1.20
N ARG A 138 7.92 8.15 -0.93
CA ARG A 138 8.45 9.30 -0.18
C ARG A 138 8.38 10.60 -0.97
N THR A 139 8.49 10.55 -2.30
CA THR A 139 8.41 11.72 -3.19
C THR A 139 6.98 12.16 -3.50
N GLY A 140 5.96 11.41 -3.07
CA GLY A 140 4.57 11.74 -3.35
C GLY A 140 4.11 11.30 -4.75
N GLU A 141 4.74 10.26 -5.31
CA GLU A 141 4.43 9.71 -6.63
C GLU A 141 3.80 8.31 -6.45
N PRO A 142 2.54 8.20 -5.96
CA PRO A 142 1.95 6.92 -5.62
C PRO A 142 1.68 6.03 -6.85
N GLU A 143 1.47 6.61 -8.04
CA GLU A 143 1.32 5.83 -9.28
C GLU A 143 2.62 5.12 -9.68
N GLU A 144 3.75 5.84 -9.62
CA GLU A 144 5.06 5.24 -9.90
C GLU A 144 5.43 4.20 -8.85
N ALA A 145 5.09 4.46 -7.58
CA ALA A 145 5.29 3.51 -6.51
C ALA A 145 4.53 2.21 -6.76
N LEU A 146 3.25 2.30 -7.15
CA LEU A 146 2.44 1.12 -7.47
C LEU A 146 3.08 0.29 -8.58
N ALA A 147 3.48 0.93 -9.68
CA ALA A 147 4.13 0.24 -10.80
C ALA A 147 5.48 -0.40 -10.43
N ALA A 148 6.24 0.20 -9.50
CA ALA A 148 7.47 -0.39 -8.99
C ALA A 148 7.21 -1.60 -8.08
N PHE A 149 6.19 -1.52 -7.21
CA PHE A 149 5.81 -2.63 -6.34
C PHE A 149 5.18 -3.80 -7.10
N GLU A 150 4.39 -3.56 -8.15
CA GLU A 150 3.86 -4.63 -9.00
C GLU A 150 4.98 -5.43 -9.68
N ARG A 151 5.97 -4.73 -10.25
CA ARG A 151 7.17 -5.37 -10.81
C ARG A 151 7.94 -6.15 -9.76
N ALA A 152 8.08 -5.62 -8.55
CA ALA A 152 8.72 -6.32 -7.44
C ALA A 152 7.94 -7.57 -7.01
N ALA A 153 6.61 -7.50 -6.95
CA ALA A 153 5.75 -8.63 -6.59
C ALA A 153 5.84 -9.75 -7.63
N GLU A 154 5.88 -9.41 -8.91
CA GLU A 154 6.05 -10.39 -10.00
C GLU A 154 7.42 -11.08 -9.94
N MET A 155 8.51 -10.31 -9.79
CA MET A 155 9.86 -10.85 -9.63
C MET A 155 9.99 -11.73 -8.37
N ALA A 156 9.38 -11.32 -7.26
CA ALA A 156 9.41 -12.12 -6.03
C ALA A 156 8.62 -13.42 -6.18
N ARG A 157 7.47 -13.37 -6.87
CA ARG A 157 6.64 -14.55 -7.17
C ARG A 157 7.40 -15.55 -8.04
N SER A 158 8.04 -15.09 -9.12
CA SER A 158 8.83 -15.97 -10.00
C SER A 158 10.06 -16.55 -9.31
N GLY A 159 10.65 -15.82 -8.35
CA GLY A 159 11.76 -16.31 -7.53
C GLY A 159 11.38 -17.16 -6.31
N GLY A 160 10.08 -17.34 -6.00
CA GLY A 160 9.64 -18.02 -4.78
C GLY A 160 9.99 -17.28 -3.47
N GLU A 161 10.27 -15.98 -3.57
CA GLU A 161 10.71 -15.08 -2.49
C GLU A 161 9.50 -14.54 -1.72
N LEU A 162 8.83 -15.41 -0.95
CA LEU A 162 7.58 -15.09 -0.25
C LEU A 162 7.65 -13.81 0.61
N ARG A 163 8.77 -13.59 1.31
CA ARG A 163 8.96 -12.39 2.16
C ARG A 163 9.03 -11.10 1.32
N ALA A 164 9.74 -11.14 0.18
CA ALA A 164 9.82 -10.00 -0.72
C ALA A 164 8.46 -9.74 -1.41
N GLN A 165 7.74 -10.80 -1.78
CA GLN A 165 6.40 -10.70 -2.37
C GLN A 165 5.43 -10.04 -1.38
N ARG A 166 5.43 -10.45 -0.11
CA ARG A 166 4.65 -9.82 0.96
C ARG A 166 4.98 -8.32 1.10
N SER A 167 6.27 -7.99 1.08
CA SER A 167 6.74 -6.59 1.19
C SER A 167 6.26 -5.73 0.03
N ALA A 168 6.35 -6.25 -1.19
CA ALA A 168 5.85 -5.59 -2.40
C ALA A 168 4.34 -5.34 -2.33
N LEU A 169 3.56 -6.35 -1.95
CA LEU A 169 2.09 -6.25 -1.83
C LEU A 169 1.64 -5.24 -0.76
N ARG A 170 2.34 -5.19 0.38
CA ARG A 170 2.12 -4.13 1.39
C ARG A 170 2.39 -2.74 0.80
N GLY A 171 3.46 -2.59 0.02
CA GLY A 171 3.78 -1.36 -0.70
C GLY A 171 2.69 -0.94 -1.69
N SER A 172 2.17 -1.86 -2.48
CA SER A 172 1.05 -1.61 -3.41
C SER A 172 -0.21 -1.14 -2.67
N ALA A 173 -0.55 -1.76 -1.54
CA ALA A 173 -1.69 -1.34 -0.73
C ALA A 173 -1.54 0.09 -0.20
N LEU A 174 -0.33 0.47 0.24
CA LEU A 174 -0.03 1.85 0.68
C LEU A 174 -0.13 2.86 -0.47
N ALA A 175 0.36 2.50 -1.67
CA ALA A 175 0.26 3.34 -2.85
C ALA A 175 -1.21 3.58 -3.25
N LEU A 176 -2.02 2.52 -3.28
CA LEU A 176 -3.46 2.60 -3.55
C LEU A 176 -4.20 3.45 -2.52
N ALA A 177 -3.86 3.30 -1.24
CA ALA A 177 -4.47 4.11 -0.18
C ALA A 177 -4.19 5.61 -0.38
N ARG A 178 -2.96 5.99 -0.75
CA ARG A 178 -2.61 7.39 -1.01
C ARG A 178 -3.32 7.99 -2.23
N MET A 179 -3.45 7.22 -3.31
CA MET A 179 -4.23 7.67 -4.47
C MET A 179 -5.72 7.88 -4.15
N GLY A 180 -6.23 7.19 -3.13
CA GLY A 180 -7.61 7.37 -2.66
C GLY A 180 -7.80 8.65 -1.82
N THR A 181 -6.77 9.08 -1.07
CA THR A 181 -6.85 10.26 -0.19
C THR A 181 -6.66 11.58 -0.93
N GLU A 182 -5.80 11.64 -1.94
CA GLU A 182 -5.49 12.89 -2.66
C GLU A 182 -6.67 13.42 -3.49
N GLY A 183 -7.63 12.56 -3.85
CA GLY A 183 -8.84 12.99 -4.56
C GLY A 183 -9.95 13.58 -3.68
N GLY A 184 -9.72 13.75 -2.37
CA GLY A 184 -10.74 14.08 -1.36
C GLY A 184 -10.97 15.57 -1.07
N ASP A 185 -9.98 16.43 -1.31
CA ASP A 185 -9.92 17.79 -0.74
C ASP A 185 -10.30 18.93 -1.73
N GLU A 186 -10.88 18.61 -2.89
CA GLU A 186 -11.43 19.59 -3.86
C GLU A 186 -12.95 19.74 -3.80
#